data_AF-A0A820GV82-F1
#
_entry.id   AF-A0A820GV82-F1
#
_cell.length_a   1.000
_cell.length_b   1.000
_cell.length_c   1.000
_cell.angle_alpha   90.00
_cell.angle_beta   90.00
_cell.angle_gamma   90.00
#
_symmetry.space_group_name_H-M   'P 1'
#
loop_
_entity.id
_entity.type
_entity.pdbx_description
1 polymer ?
#
loop_
_entity_poly.entity_id
_entity_poly.type
_entity_poly.pdbx_seq_one_letter_code
_entity_poly.pdbx_strand_id
1 'polypeptide(L)'
;QISDDEIKFLCEKSKEIFLSQPVLLELQAPINICGNICGQYTDLLRHFDQSGFPYESNYLFLGGYVNRGKQSLETICLLLAYKCFNCLPIAAIINEKIFCCHGGLSPELYSLEQIRRIQRPTDVPDMGLLTDLLWSDPDSEVESWSENDAGISFRFGAIIFLSRFNMDLICRAHQVTENGYEFFADRQLVTIFSTPDYVGEFDNAGALMRVDQNLMCSFMV
;
A
#
# COMPACT_ATOMS: atom_id res chain seq x y z
N GLN A 1 22.92 15.56 -7.25
CA GLN A 1 22.59 14.48 -8.19
C GLN A 1 23.18 13.22 -7.59
N ILE A 2 22.38 12.17 -7.37
CA ILE A 2 22.86 10.89 -6.81
C ILE A 2 23.58 10.13 -7.93
N SER A 3 24.73 9.53 -7.62
CA SER A 3 25.51 8.70 -8.54
C SER A 3 24.94 7.30 -8.69
N ASP A 4 25.23 6.64 -9.81
CA ASP A 4 24.79 5.25 -10.06
C ASP A 4 25.24 4.29 -8.94
N ASP A 5 26.42 4.50 -8.38
CA ASP A 5 26.96 3.64 -7.32
C ASP A 5 26.24 3.86 -5.98
N GLU A 6 25.82 5.08 -5.66
CA GLU A 6 24.95 5.36 -4.51
C GLU A 6 23.56 4.72 -4.69
N ILE A 7 23.00 4.73 -5.90
CA ILE A 7 21.71 4.07 -6.19
C ILE A 7 21.83 2.56 -6.02
N LYS A 8 22.89 1.95 -6.59
CA LYS A 8 23.16 0.51 -6.41
C LYS A 8 23.30 0.16 -4.94
N PHE A 9 24.05 0.95 -4.18
CA PHE A 9 24.23 0.76 -2.75
C PHE A 9 22.89 0.79 -1.99
N LEU A 10 22.02 1.78 -2.28
CA LEU A 10 20.68 1.85 -1.68
C LEU A 10 19.83 0.62 -2.01
N CYS A 11 19.86 0.16 -3.27
CA CYS A 11 19.15 -1.05 -3.69
C CYS A 11 19.66 -2.31 -2.97
N GLU A 12 20.98 -2.48 -2.85
CA GLU A 12 21.58 -3.63 -2.16
C GLU A 12 21.23 -3.64 -0.67
N LYS A 13 21.40 -2.50 0.00
CA LYS A 13 21.12 -2.38 1.45
C LYS A 13 19.64 -2.54 1.77
N SER A 14 18.76 -1.94 0.99
CA SER A 14 17.32 -2.11 1.16
C SER A 14 16.89 -3.55 0.89
N LYS A 15 17.46 -4.23 -0.12
CA LYS A 15 17.20 -5.66 -0.40
C LYS A 15 17.57 -6.55 0.79
N GLU A 16 18.71 -6.36 1.42
CA GLU A 16 19.11 -7.10 2.64
C GLU A 16 18.06 -6.94 3.75
N ILE A 17 17.57 -5.71 3.96
CA ILE A 17 16.57 -5.41 4.98
C ILE A 17 15.22 -6.05 4.62
N PHE A 18 14.78 -5.95 3.38
CA PHE A 18 13.55 -6.59 2.95
C PHE A 18 13.61 -8.10 3.18
N LEU A 19 14.70 -8.77 2.78
CA LEU A 19 14.84 -10.22 2.93
C LEU A 19 14.91 -10.67 4.40
N SER A 20 15.41 -9.82 5.31
CA SER A 20 15.47 -10.16 6.74
C SER A 20 14.14 -9.95 7.48
N GLN A 21 13.27 -9.06 7.00
CA GLN A 21 11.94 -8.84 7.56
C GLN A 21 10.91 -9.83 7.04
N PRO A 22 9.80 -10.09 7.76
CA PRO A 22 8.76 -10.99 7.26
C PRO A 22 8.01 -10.40 6.06
N VAL A 23 7.41 -11.28 5.25
CA VAL A 23 6.58 -10.90 4.09
C VAL A 23 5.31 -10.14 4.53
N LEU A 24 4.70 -10.62 5.61
CA LEU A 24 3.56 -10.01 6.28
C LEU A 24 4.09 -9.31 7.54
N LEU A 25 4.09 -7.98 7.56
CA LEU A 25 4.50 -7.24 8.75
C LEU A 25 3.39 -7.22 9.78
N GLU A 26 3.79 -7.24 11.04
CA GLU A 26 2.92 -6.98 12.18
C GLU A 26 3.37 -5.65 12.79
N LEU A 27 2.53 -4.64 12.66
CA LEU A 27 2.82 -3.25 12.97
C LEU A 27 1.91 -2.76 14.10
N GLN A 28 2.31 -1.66 14.73
CA GLN A 28 1.56 -1.01 15.80
C GLN A 28 1.36 0.46 15.46
N ALA A 29 0.19 0.99 15.78
CA ALA A 29 -0.11 2.40 15.76
C ALA A 29 0.63 3.14 16.89
N PRO A 30 0.94 4.44 16.75
CA PRO A 30 0.50 5.33 15.69
C PRO A 30 1.31 5.17 14.40
N ILE A 31 0.63 5.26 13.25
CA ILE A 31 1.24 5.11 11.92
C ILE A 31 0.46 5.89 10.85
N ASN A 32 1.19 6.47 9.90
CA ASN A 32 0.65 7.08 8.70
C ASN A 32 0.68 6.07 7.55
N ILE A 33 -0.40 5.94 6.81
CA ILE A 33 -0.54 5.04 5.66
C ILE A 33 -0.66 5.86 4.38
N CYS A 34 0.25 5.60 3.45
CA CYS A 34 0.33 6.25 2.14
C CYS A 34 -0.07 5.25 1.05
N GLY A 35 -0.93 5.70 0.13
CA GLY A 35 -1.23 4.99 -1.11
C GLY A 35 -0.17 5.21 -2.19
N ASN A 36 -0.62 5.22 -3.45
CA ASN A 36 0.24 5.45 -4.60
C ASN A 36 0.91 6.84 -4.56
N ILE A 37 2.18 6.90 -4.98
CA ILE A 37 2.99 8.14 -5.12
C ILE A 37 3.33 8.41 -6.59
N CYS A 38 3.41 7.37 -7.43
CA CYS A 38 3.57 7.42 -8.88
C CYS A 38 4.66 8.40 -9.35
N GLY A 39 5.81 8.44 -8.66
CA GLY A 39 6.92 9.31 -9.02
C GLY A 39 6.68 10.83 -8.85
N GLN A 40 5.64 11.24 -8.12
CA GLN A 40 5.40 12.63 -7.74
C GLN A 40 6.16 13.01 -6.46
N TYR A 41 7.49 13.11 -6.61
CA TYR A 41 8.42 13.37 -5.51
C TYR A 41 8.08 14.63 -4.70
N THR A 42 7.67 15.70 -5.37
CA THR A 42 7.33 16.97 -4.68
C THR A 42 6.13 16.80 -3.76
N ASP A 43 5.12 16.02 -4.17
CA ASP A 43 3.94 15.76 -3.35
C ASP A 43 4.26 14.81 -2.19
N LEU A 44 5.15 13.83 -2.40
CA LEU A 44 5.69 13.02 -1.31
C LEU A 44 6.36 13.88 -0.21
N LEU A 45 7.13 14.91 -0.60
CA LEU A 45 7.75 15.81 0.39
C LEU A 45 6.70 16.65 1.13
N ARG A 46 5.67 17.16 0.43
CA ARG A 46 4.55 17.88 1.07
C ARG A 46 3.84 17.03 2.12
N HIS A 47 3.61 15.76 1.80
CA HIS A 47 3.06 14.77 2.73
C HIS A 47 3.90 14.62 3.99
N PHE A 48 5.23 14.58 3.88
CA PHE A 48 6.12 14.56 5.03
C PHE A 48 6.13 15.87 5.81
N ASP A 49 6.12 17.03 5.15
CA ASP A 49 6.07 18.34 5.80
C ASP A 49 4.81 18.49 6.67
N GLN A 50 3.68 17.91 6.24
CA GLN A 50 2.41 17.97 6.97
C GLN A 50 2.31 16.93 8.09
N SER A 51 2.89 15.75 7.90
CA SER A 51 2.63 14.57 8.74
C SER A 51 3.82 14.15 9.61
N GLY A 52 4.92 14.90 9.54
CA GLY A 52 6.20 14.59 10.15
C GLY A 52 7.03 13.66 9.27
N PHE A 53 8.34 13.89 9.19
CA PHE A 53 9.19 13.04 8.37
C PHE A 53 9.34 11.63 8.99
N PRO A 54 9.82 10.62 8.24
CA PRO A 54 9.97 9.25 8.75
C PRO A 54 10.88 9.05 9.97
N TYR A 55 11.64 10.08 10.40
CA TYR A 55 12.40 10.08 11.66
C TYR A 55 11.57 10.57 12.87
N GLU A 56 10.39 11.12 12.64
CA GLU A 56 9.43 11.63 13.64
C GLU A 56 8.15 10.79 13.69
N SER A 57 7.72 10.29 12.53
CA SER A 57 6.46 9.58 12.33
C SER A 57 6.69 8.22 11.67
N ASN A 58 5.91 7.21 12.09
CA ASN A 58 5.92 5.91 11.44
C ASN A 58 5.12 5.95 10.14
N TYR A 59 5.60 5.24 9.11
CA TYR A 59 4.94 5.17 7.81
C TYR A 59 4.75 3.72 7.34
N LEU A 60 3.61 3.47 6.69
CA LEU A 60 3.39 2.32 5.84
C LEU A 60 3.01 2.84 4.44
N PHE A 61 3.82 2.53 3.44
CA PHE A 61 3.45 2.80 2.06
C PHE A 61 2.91 1.51 1.42
N LEU A 62 1.82 1.65 0.67
CA LEU A 62 1.06 0.54 0.10
C LEU A 62 1.46 0.18 -1.32
N GLY A 63 2.56 0.71 -1.86
CA GLY A 63 2.98 0.45 -3.25
C GLY A 63 2.78 1.64 -4.18
N GLY A 64 2.89 1.39 -5.50
CA GLY A 64 2.70 2.42 -6.52
C GLY A 64 3.71 3.56 -6.44
N TYR A 65 4.99 3.27 -6.20
CA TYR A 65 6.03 4.30 -5.96
C TYR A 65 6.50 5.01 -7.23
N VAL A 66 6.56 4.28 -8.34
CA VAL A 66 7.18 4.70 -9.60
C VAL A 66 6.15 4.66 -10.73
N ASN A 67 6.59 5.09 -11.92
CA ASN A 67 5.81 5.21 -13.16
C ASN A 67 4.91 6.45 -13.18
N ARG A 68 4.64 6.94 -14.39
CA ARG A 68 3.77 8.09 -14.74
C ARG A 68 4.30 9.46 -14.32
N GLY A 69 4.77 9.63 -13.09
CA GLY A 69 5.33 10.89 -12.61
C GLY A 69 6.77 11.14 -13.07
N LYS A 70 7.16 12.42 -13.02
CA LYS A 70 8.41 12.94 -13.58
C LYS A 70 9.67 12.60 -12.77
N GLN A 71 9.50 12.24 -11.48
CA GLN A 71 10.60 12.12 -10.52
C GLN A 71 10.58 10.75 -9.81
N SER A 72 10.38 9.69 -10.60
CA SER A 72 10.32 8.31 -10.08
C SER A 72 11.62 7.89 -9.41
N LEU A 73 12.78 8.32 -9.93
CA LEU A 73 14.08 7.97 -9.38
C LEU A 73 14.29 8.59 -7.99
N GLU A 74 13.98 9.87 -7.84
CA GLU A 74 14.07 10.59 -6.57
C GLU A 74 13.11 10.00 -5.54
N THR A 75 11.88 9.67 -5.96
CA THR A 75 10.86 9.05 -5.12
C THR A 75 11.35 7.72 -4.56
N ILE A 76 11.76 6.79 -5.42
CA ILE A 76 12.18 5.46 -4.96
C ILE A 76 13.50 5.54 -4.17
N CYS A 77 14.45 6.39 -4.56
CA CYS A 77 15.70 6.53 -3.81
C CYS A 77 15.46 7.06 -2.40
N LEU A 78 14.58 8.06 -2.23
CA LEU A 78 14.23 8.58 -0.91
C LEU A 78 13.54 7.51 -0.06
N LEU A 79 12.57 6.78 -0.62
CA LEU A 79 11.88 5.72 0.10
C LEU A 79 12.81 4.56 0.45
N LEU A 80 13.75 4.17 -0.42
CA LEU A 80 14.75 3.15 -0.12
C LEU A 80 15.77 3.61 0.91
N ALA A 81 16.16 4.89 0.88
CA ALA A 81 16.98 5.48 1.94
C ALA A 81 16.24 5.38 3.28
N TYR A 82 14.98 5.81 3.34
CA TYR A 82 14.15 5.62 4.53
C TYR A 82 13.84 4.16 4.84
N LYS A 83 13.83 3.22 3.88
CA LYS A 83 13.71 1.77 4.15
C LYS A 83 14.94 1.24 4.84
N CYS A 84 16.11 1.69 4.41
CA CYS A 84 17.34 1.44 5.15
C CYS A 84 17.21 1.87 6.61
N PHE A 85 16.20 2.70 6.90
CA PHE A 85 15.73 3.12 8.21
C PHE A 85 14.29 2.66 8.62
N ASN A 86 13.52 1.85 7.85
CA ASN A 86 12.45 0.87 8.24
C ASN A 86 11.23 0.49 7.32
N CYS A 87 10.76 1.15 6.25
CA CYS A 87 9.43 0.84 5.62
C CYS A 87 9.52 0.29 4.17
N LEU A 88 9.19 -0.97 3.79
CA LEU A 88 8.00 -1.53 3.08
C LEU A 88 7.92 -3.09 3.23
N PRO A 89 6.74 -3.70 3.16
CA PRO A 89 6.54 -5.13 2.86
C PRO A 89 5.50 -5.39 1.74
N ILE A 90 5.12 -6.67 1.53
CA ILE A 90 4.05 -7.06 0.59
C ILE A 90 2.65 -6.81 1.19
N ALA A 91 2.48 -7.13 2.48
CA ALA A 91 1.27 -6.83 3.24
C ALA A 91 1.64 -6.52 4.70
N ALA A 92 0.74 -5.87 5.42
CA ALA A 92 0.91 -5.57 6.83
C ALA A 92 -0.39 -5.73 7.60
N ILE A 93 -0.28 -5.98 8.89
CA ILE A 93 -1.39 -5.97 9.84
C ILE A 93 -1.04 -4.97 10.94
N ILE A 94 -1.92 -3.99 11.17
CA ILE A 94 -1.75 -2.99 12.22
C ILE A 94 -2.63 -3.37 13.40
N ASN A 95 -2.03 -3.52 14.58
CA ASN A 95 -2.69 -3.88 15.84
C ASN A 95 -3.65 -5.07 15.72
N GLU A 96 -3.34 -6.06 14.87
CA GLU A 96 -4.20 -7.22 14.59
C GLU A 96 -5.59 -6.88 13.98
N LYS A 97 -5.86 -5.62 13.69
CA LYS A 97 -7.19 -5.12 13.31
C LYS A 97 -7.29 -4.56 11.90
N ILE A 98 -6.22 -4.02 11.35
CA ILE A 98 -6.24 -3.41 10.01
C ILE A 98 -5.34 -4.22 9.08
N PHE A 99 -5.91 -4.87 8.08
CA PHE A 99 -5.14 -5.54 7.03
C PHE A 99 -4.78 -4.56 5.92
N CYS A 100 -3.52 -4.53 5.52
CA CYS A 100 -2.99 -3.59 4.54
C CYS A 100 -2.32 -4.32 3.38
N CYS A 101 -2.66 -3.96 2.15
CA CYS A 101 -2.04 -4.46 0.91
C CYS A 101 -2.15 -3.40 -0.20
N HIS A 102 -1.51 -3.63 -1.35
CA HIS A 102 -1.63 -2.71 -2.49
C HIS A 102 -2.98 -2.85 -3.20
N GLY A 103 -3.21 -4.06 -3.71
CA GLY A 103 -4.39 -4.47 -4.46
C GLY A 103 -5.52 -4.76 -3.49
N GLY A 104 -5.81 -6.03 -3.23
CA GLY A 104 -6.93 -6.36 -2.37
C GLY A 104 -6.86 -7.78 -1.86
N LEU A 105 -8.01 -8.46 -1.90
CA LEU A 105 -8.15 -9.81 -1.40
C LEU A 105 -7.91 -10.84 -2.51
N SER A 106 -7.68 -12.09 -2.12
CA SER A 106 -7.61 -13.22 -3.06
C SER A 106 -8.69 -14.26 -2.75
N PRO A 107 -9.31 -14.91 -3.75
CA PRO A 107 -10.16 -16.08 -3.53
C PRO A 107 -9.36 -17.24 -2.94
N GLU A 108 -8.03 -17.24 -3.07
CA GLU A 108 -7.14 -18.24 -2.50
C GLU A 108 -6.72 -17.95 -1.06
N LEU A 109 -7.10 -16.79 -0.48
CA LEU A 109 -6.66 -16.39 0.86
C LEU A 109 -7.59 -16.94 1.95
N TYR A 110 -7.19 -18.09 2.50
CA TYR A 110 -7.87 -18.78 3.60
C TYR A 110 -7.12 -18.68 4.93
N SER A 111 -5.81 -18.43 4.88
CA SER A 111 -4.95 -18.25 6.05
C SER A 111 -3.84 -17.24 5.77
N LEU A 112 -3.55 -16.38 6.75
CA LEU A 112 -2.42 -15.45 6.70
C LEU A 112 -1.06 -16.17 6.59
N GLU A 113 -1.00 -17.45 6.98
CA GLU A 113 0.18 -18.29 6.76
C GLU A 113 0.54 -18.44 5.28
N GLN A 114 -0.44 -18.35 4.38
CA GLN A 114 -0.18 -18.41 2.94
C GLN A 114 0.66 -17.21 2.49
N ILE A 115 0.39 -16.02 3.04
CA ILE A 115 1.17 -14.81 2.78
C ILE A 115 2.57 -14.94 3.41
N ARG A 116 2.65 -15.41 4.66
CA ARG A 116 3.93 -15.58 5.37
C ARG A 116 4.89 -16.55 4.67
N ARG A 117 4.38 -17.52 3.92
CA ARG A 117 5.16 -18.56 3.23
C ARG A 117 5.68 -18.16 1.85
N ILE A 118 5.24 -17.04 1.30
CA ILE A 118 5.72 -16.54 0.00
C ILE A 118 7.24 -16.39 0.08
N GLN A 119 7.95 -17.11 -0.79
CA GLN A 119 9.41 -17.05 -0.83
C GLN A 119 9.86 -15.77 -1.56
N ARG A 120 10.93 -15.15 -1.07
CA ARG A 120 11.57 -14.00 -1.72
C ARG A 120 13.05 -14.30 -1.98
N PRO A 121 13.63 -13.78 -3.07
CA PRO A 121 13.01 -12.94 -4.11
C PRO A 121 12.04 -13.75 -4.99
N THR A 122 11.02 -13.09 -5.53
CA THR A 122 10.05 -13.68 -6.45
C THR A 122 9.51 -12.59 -7.37
N ASP A 123 9.24 -12.96 -8.63
CA ASP A 123 8.49 -12.11 -9.55
C ASP A 123 6.99 -12.24 -9.25
N VAL A 124 6.20 -11.25 -9.64
CA VAL A 124 4.74 -11.34 -9.53
C VAL A 124 4.25 -12.30 -10.61
N PRO A 125 3.57 -13.41 -10.28
CA PRO A 125 3.04 -14.33 -11.27
C PRO A 125 1.86 -13.71 -12.03
N ASP A 126 1.45 -14.34 -13.14
CA ASP A 126 0.30 -13.88 -13.91
C ASP A 126 -1.04 -14.11 -13.18
N MET A 127 -1.09 -15.08 -12.26
CA MET A 127 -2.27 -15.42 -11.45
C MET A 127 -1.89 -15.94 -10.06
N GLY A 128 -2.86 -15.95 -9.15
CA GLY A 128 -2.78 -16.55 -7.82
C GLY A 128 -2.61 -15.51 -6.70
N LEU A 129 -2.47 -16.00 -5.47
CA LEU A 129 -2.48 -15.17 -4.25
C LEU A 129 -1.64 -13.88 -4.33
N LEU A 130 -0.37 -13.94 -4.79
CA LEU A 130 0.49 -12.76 -4.83
C LEU A 130 -0.01 -11.73 -5.85
N THR A 131 -0.49 -12.18 -7.01
CA THR A 131 -1.08 -11.32 -8.03
C THR A 131 -2.33 -10.64 -7.47
N ASP A 132 -3.20 -11.40 -6.81
CA ASP A 132 -4.45 -10.86 -6.28
C ASP A 132 -4.26 -9.83 -5.17
N LEU A 133 -3.28 -10.04 -4.28
CA LEU A 133 -2.89 -9.06 -3.26
C LEU A 133 -2.39 -7.74 -3.85
N LEU A 134 -1.97 -7.72 -5.11
CA LEU A 134 -1.44 -6.55 -5.82
C LEU A 134 -2.41 -5.95 -6.84
N TRP A 135 -3.37 -6.74 -7.37
CA TRP A 135 -4.15 -6.36 -8.55
C TRP A 135 -5.67 -6.52 -8.41
N SER A 136 -6.18 -7.09 -7.32
CA SER A 136 -7.63 -7.18 -7.12
C SER A 136 -8.24 -5.87 -6.65
N ASP A 137 -9.52 -5.65 -6.98
CA ASP A 137 -10.25 -4.42 -6.68
C ASP A 137 -11.60 -4.68 -5.99
N PRO A 138 -12.01 -3.83 -5.03
CA PRO A 138 -13.37 -3.88 -4.51
C PRO A 138 -14.40 -3.44 -5.56
N ASP A 139 -15.57 -4.08 -5.57
CA ASP A 139 -16.69 -3.70 -6.45
C ASP A 139 -18.04 -3.92 -5.73
N SER A 140 -18.87 -2.88 -5.67
CA SER A 140 -20.17 -2.89 -4.98
C SER A 140 -21.22 -3.72 -5.70
N GLU A 141 -21.03 -3.97 -7.00
CA GLU A 141 -21.93 -4.77 -7.82
C GLU A 141 -21.59 -6.28 -7.73
N VAL A 142 -20.50 -6.64 -7.04
CA VAL A 142 -20.01 -8.02 -6.93
C VAL A 142 -20.26 -8.57 -5.53
N GLU A 143 -21.08 -9.61 -5.42
CA GLU A 143 -21.35 -10.25 -4.13
C GLU A 143 -20.16 -11.02 -3.54
N SER A 144 -19.35 -11.67 -4.39
CA SER A 144 -18.19 -12.46 -3.95
C SER A 144 -16.94 -12.19 -4.79
N TRP A 145 -16.88 -12.78 -5.99
CA TRP A 145 -15.76 -12.64 -6.92
C TRP A 145 -16.26 -12.53 -8.36
N SER A 146 -15.63 -11.68 -9.14
CA SER A 146 -15.80 -11.62 -10.60
C SER A 146 -14.46 -11.32 -11.28
N GLU A 147 -14.36 -11.56 -12.58
CA GLU A 147 -13.17 -11.20 -13.34
C GLU A 147 -12.98 -9.67 -13.34
N ASN A 148 -11.73 -9.23 -13.25
CA ASN A 148 -11.39 -7.81 -13.32
C ASN A 148 -11.35 -7.35 -14.78
N ASP A 149 -11.92 -6.18 -15.06
CA ASP A 149 -11.97 -5.57 -16.39
C ASP A 149 -10.56 -5.22 -16.91
N ALA A 150 -9.58 -5.08 -16.01
CA ALA A 150 -8.16 -4.92 -16.36
C ALA A 150 -7.54 -6.18 -17.00
N GLY A 151 -8.25 -7.32 -17.02
CA GLY A 151 -7.76 -8.59 -17.55
C GLY A 151 -6.74 -9.31 -16.66
N ILE A 152 -6.59 -8.87 -15.41
CA ILE A 152 -5.71 -9.46 -14.40
C ILE A 152 -6.41 -9.52 -13.04
N SER A 153 -6.28 -10.65 -12.34
CA SER A 153 -6.93 -10.87 -11.04
C SER A 153 -8.47 -10.72 -11.07
N PHE A 154 -9.06 -10.34 -9.94
CA PHE A 154 -10.50 -10.37 -9.68
C PHE A 154 -11.00 -9.06 -9.06
N ARG A 155 -12.30 -8.84 -9.18
CA ARG A 155 -13.05 -7.91 -8.33
C ARG A 155 -13.73 -8.66 -7.19
N PHE A 156 -13.96 -8.01 -6.06
CA PHE A 156 -14.54 -8.65 -4.88
C PHE A 156 -15.46 -7.79 -4.02
N GLY A 157 -16.36 -8.46 -3.31
CA GLY A 157 -17.14 -7.91 -2.19
C GLY A 157 -16.42 -8.11 -0.84
N ALA A 158 -16.47 -7.13 0.07
CA ALA A 158 -15.60 -7.10 1.26
C ALA A 158 -16.08 -7.90 2.49
N ILE A 159 -17.30 -8.46 2.48
CA ILE A 159 -18.00 -8.85 3.72
C ILE A 159 -17.38 -10.09 4.43
N ILE A 160 -16.84 -11.06 3.69
CA ILE A 160 -16.47 -12.37 4.27
C ILE A 160 -15.07 -12.37 4.92
N PHE A 161 -14.18 -11.47 4.50
CA PHE A 161 -12.77 -11.51 4.94
C PHE A 161 -12.58 -11.05 6.39
N LEU A 162 -13.13 -9.89 6.74
CA LEU A 162 -12.94 -9.28 8.07
C LEU A 162 -13.45 -10.19 9.20
N SER A 163 -14.64 -10.77 9.02
CA SER A 163 -15.22 -11.70 9.98
C SER A 163 -14.39 -12.97 10.15
N ARG A 164 -13.82 -13.51 9.06
CA ARG A 164 -12.96 -14.70 9.09
C ARG A 164 -11.68 -14.48 9.88
N PHE A 165 -11.06 -13.31 9.74
CA PHE A 165 -9.75 -13.01 10.35
C PHE A 165 -9.85 -12.15 11.62
N ASN A 166 -11.06 -11.86 12.11
CA ASN A 166 -11.32 -11.02 13.30
C ASN A 166 -10.70 -9.60 13.17
N MET A 167 -10.75 -9.06 11.96
CA MET A 167 -10.24 -7.73 11.61
C MET A 167 -11.38 -6.74 11.45
N ASP A 168 -11.06 -5.46 11.57
CA ASP A 168 -12.05 -4.38 11.57
C ASP A 168 -12.01 -3.57 10.26
N LEU A 169 -10.86 -3.54 9.55
CA LEU A 169 -10.67 -2.72 8.35
C LEU A 169 -9.68 -3.36 7.36
N ILE A 170 -9.97 -3.24 6.07
CA ILE A 170 -9.00 -3.42 4.98
C ILE A 170 -8.56 -2.04 4.50
N CYS A 171 -7.26 -1.79 4.45
CA CYS A 171 -6.67 -0.57 3.92
C CYS A 171 -5.85 -0.88 2.67
N ARG A 172 -6.22 -0.31 1.52
CA ARG A 172 -5.58 -0.61 0.23
C ARG A 172 -5.33 0.63 -0.61
N ALA A 173 -4.69 0.49 -1.77
CA ALA A 173 -4.35 1.61 -2.67
C ALA A 173 -4.82 1.36 -4.11
N HIS A 174 -3.93 1.41 -5.11
CA HIS A 174 -4.14 0.99 -6.51
C HIS A 174 -5.13 1.81 -7.37
N GLN A 175 -6.35 2.07 -6.90
CA GLN A 175 -7.37 2.84 -7.62
C GLN A 175 -7.30 4.33 -7.27
N VAL A 176 -7.41 5.19 -8.29
CA VAL A 176 -7.53 6.64 -8.12
C VAL A 176 -8.88 6.95 -7.48
N THR A 177 -8.90 7.82 -6.48
CA THR A 177 -10.11 8.25 -5.79
C THR A 177 -10.19 9.77 -5.80
N GLU A 178 -11.38 10.34 -6.00
CA GLU A 178 -11.58 11.78 -6.18
C GLU A 178 -10.99 12.61 -5.03
N ASN A 179 -11.22 12.19 -3.78
CA ASN A 179 -10.76 12.89 -2.59
C ASN A 179 -9.45 12.32 -2.00
N GLY A 180 -8.74 11.49 -2.77
CA GLY A 180 -7.55 10.78 -2.31
C GLY A 180 -7.82 9.63 -1.34
N TYR A 181 -9.05 9.46 -0.86
CA TYR A 181 -9.50 8.26 -0.19
C TYR A 181 -10.97 7.97 -0.50
N GLU A 182 -11.36 6.70 -0.39
CA GLU A 182 -12.75 6.26 -0.56
C GLU A 182 -13.06 5.06 0.34
N PHE A 183 -14.23 5.07 0.97
CA PHE A 183 -14.71 3.95 1.78
C PHE A 183 -15.61 3.02 0.96
N PHE A 184 -15.52 1.74 1.28
CA PHE A 184 -16.32 0.67 0.70
C PHE A 184 -16.92 -0.22 1.79
N ALA A 185 -18.03 -0.89 1.47
CA ALA A 185 -18.75 -1.84 2.33
C ALA A 185 -18.96 -1.33 3.77
N ASP A 186 -19.76 -0.28 3.95
CA ASP A 186 -20.03 0.31 5.27
C ASP A 186 -18.76 0.65 6.08
N ARG A 187 -17.72 1.15 5.37
CA ARG A 187 -16.41 1.53 5.92
C ARG A 187 -15.55 0.36 6.41
N GLN A 188 -15.82 -0.86 5.94
CA GLN A 188 -15.00 -2.03 6.19
C GLN A 188 -13.75 -2.11 5.30
N LEU A 189 -13.73 -1.33 4.22
CA LEU A 189 -12.56 -1.17 3.37
C LEU A 189 -12.34 0.31 3.06
N VAL A 190 -11.09 0.74 3.03
CA VAL A 190 -10.68 2.06 2.57
C VAL A 190 -9.61 1.95 1.48
N THR A 191 -9.83 2.65 0.38
CA THR A 191 -8.84 2.90 -0.66
C THR A 191 -8.15 4.23 -0.37
N ILE A 192 -6.82 4.26 -0.42
CA ILE A 192 -6.01 5.47 -0.26
C ILE A 192 -5.19 5.68 -1.54
N PHE A 193 -5.25 6.90 -2.06
CA PHE A 193 -4.47 7.36 -3.19
C PHE A 193 -3.79 8.67 -2.83
N SER A 194 -2.45 8.67 -2.74
CA SER A 194 -1.69 9.80 -2.19
C SER A 194 -1.13 10.75 -3.25
N THR A 195 -1.47 10.53 -4.51
CA THR A 195 -0.96 11.33 -5.64
C THR A 195 -2.06 12.28 -6.12
N PRO A 196 -1.98 13.59 -5.83
CA PRO A 196 -2.93 14.56 -6.36
C PRO A 196 -2.73 14.79 -7.86
N ASP A 197 -3.80 15.17 -8.55
CA ASP A 197 -3.84 15.45 -10.00
C ASP A 197 -3.10 14.38 -10.81
N TYR A 198 -3.49 13.12 -10.57
CA TYR A 198 -2.82 11.98 -11.17
C TYR A 198 -2.78 12.13 -12.69
N VAL A 199 -1.59 11.97 -13.25
CA VAL A 199 -1.27 12.15 -14.68
C VAL A 199 -1.72 13.49 -15.31
N GLY A 200 -2.17 14.47 -14.52
CA GLY A 200 -2.72 15.74 -15.01
C GLY A 200 -4.11 15.61 -15.64
N GLU A 201 -4.84 14.52 -15.37
CA GLU A 201 -6.13 14.22 -16.03
C GLU A 201 -7.27 13.97 -15.05
N PHE A 202 -6.98 13.60 -13.80
CA PHE A 202 -7.99 13.08 -12.87
C PHE A 202 -8.54 14.12 -11.88
N ASP A 203 -7.96 15.33 -11.79
CA ASP A 203 -8.31 16.41 -10.84
C ASP A 203 -8.55 15.93 -9.40
N ASN A 204 -7.91 14.80 -9.03
CA ASN A 204 -8.13 14.14 -7.77
C ASN A 204 -7.24 14.75 -6.68
N ALA A 205 -7.69 14.72 -5.43
CA ALA A 205 -6.83 15.00 -4.29
C ALA A 205 -5.93 13.80 -3.97
N GLY A 206 -4.90 14.04 -3.16
CA GLY A 206 -4.03 12.99 -2.63
C GLY A 206 -4.19 12.93 -1.12
N ALA A 207 -4.47 11.75 -0.55
CA ALA A 207 -4.67 11.62 0.89
C ALA A 207 -3.65 10.72 1.59
N LEU A 208 -3.50 10.93 2.89
CA LEU A 208 -2.83 10.06 3.85
C LEU A 208 -3.82 9.65 4.93
N MET A 209 -3.80 8.37 5.33
CA MET A 209 -4.56 7.94 6.50
C MET A 209 -3.65 7.87 7.72
N ARG A 210 -4.01 8.56 8.79
CA ARG A 210 -3.35 8.45 10.09
C ARG A 210 -4.16 7.54 10.99
N VAL A 211 -3.51 6.52 11.53
CA VAL A 211 -4.05 5.63 12.57
C VAL A 211 -3.39 6.02 13.89
N ASP A 212 -4.19 6.43 14.88
CA ASP A 212 -3.69 6.76 16.20
C ASP A 212 -3.60 5.52 17.13
N GLN A 213 -3.11 5.71 18.36
CA GLN A 213 -2.95 4.62 19.34
C GLN A 213 -4.27 3.93 19.74
N ASN A 214 -5.42 4.57 19.52
CA ASN A 214 -6.75 4.02 19.78
C ASN A 214 -7.40 3.44 18.52
N LEU A 215 -6.63 3.30 17.43
CA LEU A 215 -7.10 2.88 16.11
C LEU A 215 -8.13 3.83 15.49
N MET A 216 -8.13 5.09 15.91
CA MET A 216 -8.91 6.12 15.23
C MET A 216 -8.21 6.46 13.91
N CYS A 217 -8.93 6.23 12.80
CA CYS A 217 -8.48 6.62 11.47
C CYS A 217 -8.92 8.05 11.16
N SER A 218 -7.98 8.89 10.75
CA SER A 218 -8.21 10.25 10.24
C SER A 218 -7.48 10.43 8.91
N PHE A 219 -7.93 11.38 8.08
CA PHE A 219 -7.38 11.61 6.74
C PHE A 219 -6.83 13.03 6.63
N MET A 220 -5.66 13.15 6.01
CA MET A 220 -5.06 14.41 5.59
C MET A 220 -5.12 14.43 4.06
N VAL A 221 -5.71 15.48 3.49
CA VAL A 221 -5.99 15.66 2.07
C VAL A 221 -5.35 16.96 1.60
#